data_AF-A0A2V2FZE1-F1
#
_entry.id   AF-A0A2V2FZE1-F1
#
_cell.length_a   1.000
_cell.length_b   1.000
_cell.length_c   1.000
_cell.angle_alpha   90.00
_cell.angle_beta   90.00
_cell.angle_gamma   90.00
#
_symmetry.space_group_name_H-M   'P 1'
#
loop_
_entity.id
_entity.type
_entity.pdbx_description
1 polymer ?
#
loop_
_entity_poly.entity_id
_entity_poly.type
_entity_poly.pdbx_seq_one_letter_code
_entity_poly.pdbx_strand_id
1 'polypeptide(L)'
;MPGGGKNSNGPPLGRFGPVSLKGRSPSAGHAPGREAEPSPAGDNRLLSAFRQVKVRSSLNLFPESAMSVIRFAPFRCLCLLSLALALFASSAVGEEPSPTAKKEANVIRRTTEFVDINASWPIVGIARVDDESRAFVTGLADRFEQEIEALAAEPGVEEIAHLFPYELSISHEATYPSPRVASILWNIWSFTGGAHGMLDIVANNYDRSTGYPLLLEDLFVDPDLAVLQFSKAARRVLAEPDEGSEDGAGIPDEMLMAGTEPVEDNFRTFIVIPSGIRLHFQPYQVAPWAAGPQTVDVSLDELQAAKPNPEFWDAEAPAGETSKP
;
A
#
# COMPACT_ATOMS: atom_id res chain seq x y z
N MET A 1 33.68 -58.55 -16.05
CA MET A 1 33.38 -59.97 -16.37
C MET A 1 33.93 -60.83 -15.25
N PRO A 2 33.26 -61.91 -14.83
CA PRO A 2 31.82 -62.24 -14.83
C PRO A 2 31.39 -62.59 -13.38
N GLY A 3 30.20 -63.06 -13.01
CA GLY A 3 29.00 -63.57 -13.68
C GLY A 3 27.97 -63.82 -12.56
N GLY A 4 26.67 -63.62 -12.79
CA GLY A 4 25.77 -64.70 -13.22
C GLY A 4 25.35 -65.53 -12.00
N GLY A 5 24.09 -65.66 -11.59
CA GLY A 5 22.81 -65.54 -12.27
C GLY A 5 21.95 -66.75 -11.87
N LYS A 6 20.62 -66.55 -11.81
CA LYS A 6 19.52 -67.51 -12.10
C LYS A 6 18.35 -67.47 -11.11
N ASN A 7 17.32 -66.73 -11.52
CA ASN A 7 15.91 -67.07 -11.74
C ASN A 7 15.32 -68.40 -11.20
N SER A 8 14.11 -68.29 -10.64
CA SER A 8 12.91 -69.12 -10.94
C SER A 8 11.66 -68.40 -10.37
N ASN A 9 10.78 -67.80 -11.19
CA ASN A 9 9.55 -68.33 -11.84
C ASN A 9 8.24 -68.28 -11.00
N GLY A 10 7.50 -67.15 -11.15
CA GLY A 10 6.03 -66.90 -11.31
C GLY A 10 4.94 -67.59 -10.46
N PRO A 11 3.63 -67.25 -10.60
CA PRO A 11 2.97 -66.21 -11.43
C PRO A 11 1.94 -65.30 -10.65
N PRO A 12 1.17 -64.40 -11.31
CA PRO A 12 0.62 -63.16 -10.73
C PRO A 12 -0.93 -63.08 -10.58
N LEU A 13 -1.40 -62.16 -9.74
CA LEU A 13 -2.78 -61.65 -9.64
C LEU A 13 -2.67 -60.17 -9.20
N GLY A 14 -3.29 -59.14 -9.75
CA GLY A 14 -4.17 -58.94 -10.88
C GLY A 14 -4.25 -57.42 -11.12
N ARG A 15 -4.52 -57.04 -12.38
CA ARG A 15 -4.67 -55.66 -12.89
C ARG A 15 -5.80 -54.90 -12.18
N PHE A 16 -5.74 -53.56 -12.16
CA PHE A 16 -6.60 -52.68 -12.98
C PHE A 16 -6.05 -51.25 -12.99
N GLY A 17 -5.65 -50.79 -14.19
CA GLY A 17 -5.45 -49.38 -14.52
C GLY A 17 -6.71 -48.78 -15.16
N PRO A 18 -6.66 -47.49 -15.54
CA PRO A 18 -7.83 -46.67 -15.86
C PRO A 18 -8.32 -46.88 -17.29
N VAL A 19 -9.63 -46.70 -17.52
CA VAL A 19 -10.23 -46.73 -18.87
C VAL A 19 -10.63 -45.33 -19.29
N SER A 20 -9.93 -44.85 -20.32
CA SER A 20 -10.34 -43.75 -21.19
C SER A 20 -11.19 -44.32 -22.32
N LEU A 21 -12.31 -43.67 -22.67
CA LEU A 21 -13.06 -43.95 -23.88
C LEU A 21 -13.26 -42.66 -24.67
N LYS A 22 -12.76 -42.70 -25.91
CA LYS A 22 -12.90 -41.69 -26.97
C LYS A 22 -13.92 -42.24 -27.97
N GLY A 23 -14.87 -41.44 -28.43
CA GLY A 23 -15.86 -41.87 -29.43
C GLY A 23 -16.62 -40.73 -30.11
N ARG A 24 -16.12 -40.34 -31.29
CA ARG A 24 -16.77 -39.81 -32.52
C ARG A 24 -17.95 -38.83 -32.49
N SER A 25 -17.77 -37.75 -33.27
CA SER A 25 -18.79 -36.86 -33.85
C SER A 25 -19.80 -37.57 -34.78
N PRO A 26 -20.94 -36.91 -35.04
CA PRO A 26 -21.20 -36.41 -36.39
C PRO A 26 -21.71 -34.94 -36.44
N SER A 27 -21.88 -34.49 -37.68
CA SER A 27 -21.93 -33.12 -38.21
C SER A 27 -23.33 -32.47 -38.28
N ALA A 28 -23.30 -31.13 -38.31
CA ALA A 28 -24.25 -30.16 -38.92
C ALA A 28 -25.49 -29.68 -38.14
N GLY A 29 -25.54 -28.36 -37.92
CA GLY A 29 -26.72 -27.57 -37.57
C GLY A 29 -26.37 -26.10 -37.32
N HIS A 30 -26.67 -25.24 -38.28
CA HIS A 30 -26.38 -23.80 -38.33
C HIS A 30 -27.52 -23.00 -37.66
N ALA A 31 -27.24 -22.16 -36.65
CA ALA A 31 -28.09 -21.02 -36.26
C ALA A 31 -27.31 -20.02 -35.37
N PRO A 32 -27.59 -18.69 -35.43
CA PRO A 32 -26.64 -17.64 -35.08
C PRO A 32 -26.90 -16.97 -33.72
N GLY A 33 -25.88 -16.27 -33.22
CA GLY A 33 -26.03 -15.13 -32.31
C GLY A 33 -26.14 -15.46 -30.82
N ARG A 34 -25.00 -15.67 -30.16
CA ARG A 34 -24.84 -15.29 -28.75
C ARG A 34 -23.64 -14.37 -28.66
N GLU A 35 -23.92 -13.10 -28.36
CA GLU A 35 -22.92 -12.16 -27.90
C GLU A 35 -22.16 -12.80 -26.73
N ALA A 36 -20.84 -12.79 -26.82
CA ALA A 36 -19.98 -13.27 -25.76
C ALA A 36 -20.14 -12.31 -24.56
N GLU A 37 -20.70 -12.81 -23.46
CA GLU A 37 -20.65 -12.08 -22.20
C GLU A 37 -19.19 -11.84 -21.78
N PRO A 38 -18.85 -10.66 -21.25
CA PRO A 38 -17.50 -10.38 -20.79
C PRO A 38 -17.12 -11.28 -19.62
N SER A 39 -15.90 -11.84 -19.70
CA SER A 39 -15.28 -12.70 -18.69
C SER A 39 -15.25 -12.03 -17.30
N PRO A 40 -15.44 -12.77 -16.18
CA PRO A 40 -15.53 -12.23 -14.82
C PRO A 40 -14.16 -11.84 -14.23
N ALA A 41 -13.16 -11.54 -15.06
CA ALA A 41 -11.82 -11.15 -14.65
C ALA A 41 -11.74 -9.71 -14.05
N GLY A 42 -12.84 -8.96 -14.04
CA GLY A 42 -12.88 -7.57 -13.56
C GLY A 42 -12.81 -7.40 -12.04
N ASP A 43 -13.16 -8.43 -11.25
CA ASP A 43 -13.36 -8.28 -9.79
C ASP A 43 -12.06 -8.42 -8.97
N ASN A 44 -11.06 -9.15 -9.48
CA ASN A 44 -9.81 -9.39 -8.76
C ASN A 44 -8.83 -8.21 -8.80
N ARG A 45 -8.90 -7.34 -9.83
CA ARG A 45 -8.04 -6.14 -9.95
C ARG A 45 -8.40 -5.06 -8.93
N LEU A 46 -9.64 -5.06 -8.44
CA LEU A 46 -10.09 -4.13 -7.41
C LEU A 46 -9.57 -4.54 -6.03
N LEU A 47 -9.58 -5.84 -5.75
CA LEU A 47 -9.02 -6.38 -4.51
C LEU A 47 -7.52 -6.14 -4.40
N SER A 48 -6.76 -6.07 -5.51
CA SER A 48 -5.33 -5.80 -5.48
C SER A 48 -5.00 -4.34 -5.14
N ALA A 49 -5.80 -3.37 -5.63
CA ALA A 49 -5.54 -1.94 -5.43
C ALA A 49 -5.50 -1.52 -3.95
N PHE A 50 -6.32 -2.14 -3.09
CA PHE A 50 -6.39 -1.80 -1.67
C PHE A 50 -5.98 -2.94 -0.72
N ARG A 51 -5.42 -4.05 -1.23
CA ARG A 51 -5.08 -5.26 -0.44
C ARG A 51 -4.03 -5.06 0.66
N GLN A 52 -3.43 -3.88 0.72
CA GLN A 52 -2.16 -3.59 1.38
C GLN A 52 -2.32 -3.06 2.80
N VAL A 53 -3.49 -2.51 3.17
CA VAL A 53 -3.68 -1.90 4.49
C VAL A 53 -4.09 -2.94 5.51
N LYS A 54 -3.10 -3.44 6.24
CA LYS A 54 -3.34 -4.18 7.48
C LYS A 54 -3.20 -3.17 8.61
N VAL A 55 -4.32 -2.74 9.20
CA VAL A 55 -4.28 -2.09 10.52
C VAL A 55 -3.70 -3.16 11.46
N ARG A 56 -2.40 -3.07 11.74
CA ARG A 56 -1.72 -4.01 12.62
C ARG A 56 -2.01 -3.54 14.02
N SER A 57 -2.66 -4.36 14.84
CA SER A 57 -2.66 -4.11 16.28
C SER A 57 -1.22 -4.13 16.77
N SER A 58 -0.83 -3.11 17.53
CA SER A 58 0.51 -2.90 18.11
C SER A 58 0.92 -4.00 19.11
N LEU A 59 0.07 -4.99 19.36
CA LEU A 59 0.23 -6.03 20.39
C LEU A 59 1.13 -7.22 19.99
N ASN A 60 1.62 -7.31 18.75
CA ASN A 60 2.46 -8.44 18.30
C ASN A 60 3.97 -8.11 18.13
N LEU A 61 4.47 -7.05 18.77
CA LEU A 61 5.88 -6.67 18.69
C LEU A 61 6.75 -7.15 19.86
N PHE A 62 6.51 -8.35 20.42
CA PHE A 62 7.53 -9.08 21.18
C PHE A 62 7.39 -10.61 20.98
N PRO A 63 8.45 -11.34 20.60
CA PRO A 63 8.42 -12.81 20.64
C PRO A 63 8.31 -13.28 22.10
N GLU A 64 7.50 -14.32 22.36
CA GLU A 64 7.21 -14.91 23.69
C GLU A 64 8.46 -15.32 24.50
N SER A 65 9.64 -15.35 23.88
CA SER A 65 10.90 -15.79 24.49
C SER A 65 11.65 -14.77 25.35
N ALA A 66 11.11 -13.57 25.60
CA ALA A 66 11.79 -12.54 26.41
C ALA A 66 11.21 -12.33 27.83
N MET A 67 10.30 -13.19 28.30
CA MET A 67 9.80 -13.16 29.68
C MET A 67 10.70 -13.92 30.66
N SER A 68 11.94 -13.46 30.81
CA SER A 68 12.75 -13.72 32.01
C SER A 68 13.89 -12.71 32.01
N VAL A 69 13.77 -11.61 32.75
CA VAL A 69 14.39 -11.31 34.05
C VAL A 69 14.10 -9.84 34.35
N ILE A 70 12.98 -9.51 35.01
CA ILE A 70 12.77 -8.15 35.53
C ILE A 70 13.29 -8.14 36.97
N ARG A 71 14.49 -7.56 37.17
CA ARG A 71 14.91 -7.06 38.48
C ARG A 71 14.78 -5.55 38.48
N PHE A 72 13.88 -5.06 39.33
CA PHE A 72 13.61 -3.66 39.59
C PHE A 72 14.88 -2.88 40.00
N ALA A 73 15.12 -1.75 39.35
CA ALA A 73 15.91 -0.65 39.90
C ALA A 73 15.27 0.68 39.46
N PRO A 74 15.00 1.64 40.38
CA PRO A 74 14.31 2.87 40.04
C PRO A 74 15.30 3.89 39.47
N PHE A 75 15.23 4.15 38.16
CA PHE A 75 15.86 5.34 37.58
C PHE A 75 14.91 6.53 37.71
N ARG A 76 15.31 7.51 38.52
CA ARG A 76 14.65 8.80 38.65
C ARG A 76 14.92 9.61 37.38
N CYS A 77 13.90 9.77 36.53
CA CYS A 77 13.94 10.75 35.45
C CYS A 77 13.34 12.06 35.96
N LEU A 78 14.19 13.09 36.05
CA LEU A 78 13.80 14.46 36.41
C LEU A 78 13.10 15.09 35.20
N CYS A 79 11.77 15.21 35.23
CA CYS A 79 11.05 16.10 34.32
C CYS A 79 11.02 17.51 34.94
N LEU A 80 11.78 18.44 34.35
CA LEU A 80 11.73 19.85 34.71
C LEU A 80 10.45 20.47 34.12
N LEU A 81 9.43 20.64 34.94
CA LEU A 81 8.28 21.50 34.64
C LEU A 81 8.71 22.97 34.78
N SER A 82 8.85 23.69 33.67
CA SER A 82 8.94 25.15 33.68
C SER A 82 7.55 25.76 33.54
N LEU A 83 7.00 26.17 34.69
CA LEU A 83 5.80 26.98 34.81
C LEU A 83 6.13 28.44 34.41
N ALA A 84 5.68 28.88 33.24
CA ALA A 84 5.69 30.30 32.87
C ALA A 84 4.25 30.83 32.86
N LEU A 85 3.89 31.51 33.94
CA LEU A 85 2.64 32.25 34.09
C LEU A 85 2.80 33.60 33.38
N ALA A 86 2.11 33.80 32.26
CA ALA A 86 2.00 35.11 31.62
C ALA A 86 0.53 35.56 31.59
N LEU A 87 0.21 36.48 32.50
CA LEU A 87 -0.99 37.32 32.45
C LEU A 87 -0.89 38.23 31.22
N PHE A 88 -1.83 38.12 30.28
CA PHE A 88 -2.15 39.22 29.39
C PHE A 88 -3.65 39.48 29.36
N ALA A 89 -3.95 40.76 29.52
CA ALA A 89 -5.27 41.33 29.68
C ALA A 89 -6.11 41.23 28.41
N SER A 90 -7.42 41.08 28.67
CA SER A 90 -8.51 41.10 27.71
C SER A 90 -8.51 42.38 26.86
N SER A 91 -8.50 42.20 25.53
CA SER A 91 -9.13 43.12 24.59
C SER A 91 -9.98 42.28 23.65
N ALA A 92 -11.29 42.30 23.89
CA ALA A 92 -12.29 41.77 22.99
C ALA A 92 -12.27 42.57 21.69
N VAL A 93 -11.58 42.03 20.67
CA VAL A 93 -11.85 42.37 19.28
C VAL A 93 -12.88 41.35 18.81
N GLY A 94 -14.07 41.86 18.45
CA GLY A 94 -15.15 41.05 17.89
C GLY A 94 -14.67 40.39 16.60
N GLU A 95 -14.57 39.07 16.63
CA GLU A 95 -14.40 38.27 15.44
C GLU A 95 -15.75 38.18 14.74
N GLU A 96 -15.88 38.93 13.64
CA GLU A 96 -16.97 38.78 12.67
C GLU A 96 -17.08 37.30 12.28
N PRO A 97 -18.29 36.72 12.21
CA PRO A 97 -18.45 35.32 11.87
C PRO A 97 -17.90 35.06 10.46
N SER A 98 -16.83 34.28 10.40
CA SER A 98 -16.23 33.75 9.18
C SER A 98 -17.32 33.14 8.28
N PRO A 99 -17.29 33.40 6.95
CA PRO A 99 -18.33 32.96 6.04
C PRO A 99 -18.35 31.43 6.01
N THR A 100 -19.44 30.87 6.55
CA THR A 100 -19.92 29.49 6.36
C THR A 100 -18.84 28.50 5.91
N ALA A 101 -18.18 27.86 6.89
CA ALA A 101 -17.42 26.65 6.65
C ALA A 101 -18.31 25.65 5.90
N LYS A 102 -18.12 25.55 4.58
CA LYS A 102 -18.71 24.47 3.80
C LYS A 102 -18.20 23.20 4.44
N LYS A 103 -19.11 22.36 4.93
CA LYS A 103 -18.80 20.99 5.34
C LYS A 103 -18.15 20.33 4.13
N GLU A 104 -16.82 20.18 4.13
CA GLU A 104 -16.10 19.48 3.08
C GLU A 104 -16.66 18.06 3.02
N ALA A 105 -17.34 17.72 1.92
CA ALA A 105 -18.09 16.47 1.82
C ALA A 105 -17.19 15.22 1.80
N ASN A 106 -15.88 15.43 1.66
CA ASN A 106 -14.85 14.41 1.52
C ASN A 106 -13.92 14.31 2.74
N VAL A 107 -14.41 14.69 3.92
CA VAL A 107 -13.65 14.64 5.18
C VAL A 107 -14.48 13.99 6.30
N ILE A 108 -13.83 13.12 7.08
CA ILE A 108 -14.28 12.57 8.35
C ILE A 108 -13.48 13.26 9.46
N ARG A 109 -14.19 13.87 10.40
CA ARG A 109 -13.65 14.31 11.69
C ARG A 109 -14.50 13.69 12.79
N ARG A 110 -13.92 12.80 13.59
CA ARG A 110 -14.57 12.16 14.75
C ARG A 110 -13.62 12.29 15.93
N THR A 111 -14.07 12.94 16.99
CA THR A 111 -13.26 13.08 18.21
C THR A 111 -14.13 12.68 19.39
N THR A 112 -13.63 11.74 20.19
CA THR A 112 -14.20 11.29 21.46
C THR A 112 -13.16 11.47 22.56
N GLU A 113 -13.43 10.98 23.76
CA GLU A 113 -12.43 10.95 24.83
C GLU A 113 -11.23 10.05 24.49
N PHE A 114 -11.45 8.97 23.73
CA PHE A 114 -10.45 7.93 23.48
C PHE A 114 -9.93 7.89 22.05
N VAL A 115 -10.56 8.61 21.12
CA VAL A 115 -10.31 8.49 19.69
C VAL A 115 -10.30 9.86 19.04
N ASP A 116 -9.31 10.14 18.19
CA ASP A 116 -9.29 11.25 17.26
C ASP A 116 -9.05 10.76 15.81
N ILE A 117 -10.04 10.94 14.94
CA ILE A 117 -9.98 10.54 13.54
C ILE A 117 -10.09 11.80 12.68
N ASN A 118 -9.07 12.04 11.87
CA ASN A 118 -9.05 13.08 10.84
C ASN A 118 -8.63 12.47 9.49
N ALA A 119 -9.61 12.19 8.66
CA ALA A 119 -9.41 11.46 7.42
C ALA A 119 -10.08 12.17 6.24
N SER A 120 -9.42 12.23 5.09
CA SER A 120 -10.01 12.77 3.85
C SER A 120 -9.78 11.84 2.67
N TRP A 121 -10.58 12.01 1.62
CA TRP A 121 -10.37 11.34 0.33
C TRP A 121 -10.45 12.34 -0.84
N PRO A 122 -9.77 12.07 -1.97
CA PRO A 122 -9.84 12.95 -3.12
C PRO A 122 -11.16 12.80 -3.87
N ILE A 123 -11.57 13.87 -4.54
CA ILE A 123 -12.60 13.84 -5.58
C ILE A 123 -11.87 14.15 -6.89
N VAL A 124 -11.64 13.12 -7.71
CA VAL A 124 -10.89 13.18 -8.97
C VAL A 124 -11.80 13.30 -10.19
N GLY A 125 -13.12 13.21 -10.01
CA GLY A 125 -14.12 13.37 -11.06
C GLY A 125 -14.34 12.11 -11.90
N ILE A 126 -13.89 10.96 -11.41
CA ILE A 126 -14.12 9.64 -12.00
C ILE A 126 -14.98 8.87 -11.00
N ALA A 127 -16.27 8.70 -11.31
CA ALA A 127 -17.27 8.21 -10.34
C ALA A 127 -16.83 6.93 -9.60
N ARG A 128 -16.25 5.96 -10.31
CA ARG A 128 -15.70 4.74 -9.69
C ARG A 128 -14.60 5.05 -8.68
N VAL A 129 -13.60 5.85 -9.08
CA VAL A 129 -12.46 6.20 -8.22
C VAL A 129 -12.90 7.03 -7.02
N ASP A 130 -13.85 7.95 -7.21
CA ASP A 130 -14.43 8.76 -6.13
C ASP A 130 -15.20 7.88 -5.12
N ASP A 131 -15.99 6.93 -5.61
CA ASP A 131 -16.75 5.99 -4.79
C ASP A 131 -15.82 5.03 -4.02
N GLU A 132 -14.79 4.51 -4.67
CA GLU A 132 -13.76 3.64 -4.06
C GLU A 132 -12.93 4.39 -3.02
N SER A 133 -12.48 5.60 -3.33
CA SER A 133 -11.73 6.47 -2.43
C SER A 133 -12.51 6.79 -1.16
N ARG A 134 -13.80 7.10 -1.31
CA ARG A 134 -14.71 7.27 -0.17
C ARG A 134 -14.82 5.98 0.63
N ALA A 135 -15.12 4.86 -0.01
CA ALA A 135 -15.34 3.57 0.65
C ALA A 135 -14.10 3.09 1.42
N PHE A 136 -12.91 3.29 0.84
CA PHE A 136 -11.64 2.98 1.46
C PHE A 136 -11.43 3.79 2.75
N VAL A 137 -11.59 5.11 2.69
CA VAL A 137 -11.38 5.98 3.84
C VAL A 137 -12.44 5.78 4.92
N THR A 138 -13.72 5.69 4.55
CA THR A 138 -14.79 5.43 5.52
C THR A 138 -14.62 4.06 6.17
N GLY A 139 -14.25 3.03 5.39
CA GLY A 139 -14.06 1.67 5.90
C GLY A 139 -12.87 1.55 6.86
N LEU A 140 -11.78 2.28 6.62
CA LEU A 140 -10.65 2.35 7.56
C LEU A 140 -11.03 3.09 8.85
N ALA A 141 -11.71 4.23 8.74
CA ALA A 141 -12.17 4.99 9.90
C ALA A 141 -13.13 4.15 10.77
N ASP A 142 -14.11 3.50 10.16
CA ASP A 142 -15.09 2.67 10.86
C ASP A 142 -14.43 1.43 11.51
N ARG A 143 -13.47 0.79 10.84
CA ARG A 143 -12.74 -0.35 11.40
C ARG A 143 -11.87 0.07 12.58
N PHE A 144 -11.14 1.19 12.46
CA PHE A 144 -10.30 1.71 13.52
C PHE A 144 -11.13 1.98 14.79
N GLU A 145 -12.28 2.64 14.64
CA GLU A 145 -13.19 2.92 15.75
C GLU A 145 -13.71 1.63 16.41
N GLN A 146 -14.08 0.61 15.62
CA GLN A 146 -14.50 -0.70 16.13
C GLN A 146 -13.39 -1.44 16.87
N GLU A 147 -12.15 -1.38 16.38
CA GLU A 147 -10.99 -1.99 17.04
C GLU A 147 -10.69 -1.32 18.37
N ILE A 148 -10.76 0.02 18.43
CA ILE A 148 -10.58 0.75 19.68
C ILE A 148 -11.71 0.49 20.67
N GLU A 149 -12.97 0.45 20.23
CA GLU A 149 -14.11 0.12 21.10
C GLU A 149 -13.94 -1.29 21.70
N ALA A 150 -13.49 -2.25 20.91
CA ALA A 150 -13.20 -3.60 21.38
C ALA A 150 -12.05 -3.63 22.41
N LEU A 151 -10.99 -2.84 22.20
CA LEU A 151 -9.87 -2.70 23.14
C LEU A 151 -10.30 -2.01 24.45
N ALA A 152 -11.11 -0.96 24.37
CA ALA A 152 -11.61 -0.23 25.52
C ALA A 152 -12.56 -1.07 26.39
N ALA A 153 -13.16 -2.13 25.83
CA ALA A 153 -13.97 -3.09 26.58
C ALA A 153 -13.13 -4.13 27.36
N GLU A 154 -11.81 -4.19 27.17
CA GLU A 154 -10.94 -5.10 27.91
C GLU A 154 -10.62 -4.56 29.31
N PRO A 155 -10.78 -5.37 30.39
CA PRO A 155 -10.57 -4.90 31.76
C PRO A 155 -9.14 -4.37 31.99
N GLY A 156 -9.03 -3.10 32.43
CA GLY A 156 -7.75 -2.48 32.79
C GLY A 156 -7.06 -1.69 31.67
N VAL A 157 -7.69 -1.57 30.50
CA VAL A 157 -7.22 -0.73 29.39
C VAL A 157 -7.60 0.74 29.57
N GLU A 158 -8.65 1.03 30.35
CA GLU A 158 -9.13 2.41 30.54
C GLU A 158 -8.05 3.35 31.06
N GLU A 159 -7.22 2.94 32.04
CA GLU A 159 -6.19 3.81 32.66
C GLU A 159 -5.12 4.33 31.69
N ILE A 160 -4.84 3.62 30.59
CA ILE A 160 -3.80 4.02 29.62
C ILE A 160 -4.40 4.89 28.50
N ALA A 161 -5.62 4.58 28.05
CA ALA A 161 -6.30 5.31 26.97
C ALA A 161 -6.65 6.76 27.38
N HIS A 162 -6.78 7.05 28.69
CA HIS A 162 -6.98 8.41 29.19
C HIS A 162 -5.72 9.31 29.10
N LEU A 163 -4.53 8.75 28.88
CA LEU A 163 -3.29 9.54 28.83
C LEU A 163 -3.06 10.16 27.45
N PHE A 164 -3.45 9.46 26.38
CA PHE A 164 -3.37 9.92 25.00
C PHE A 164 -4.50 9.28 24.18
N PRO A 165 -5.30 10.06 23.43
CA PRO A 165 -6.31 9.48 22.55
C PRO A 165 -5.62 8.62 21.47
N TYR A 166 -6.31 7.57 21.03
CA TYR A 166 -5.93 6.82 19.86
C TYR A 166 -6.23 7.63 18.61
N GLU A 167 -5.29 7.69 17.67
CA GLU A 167 -5.39 8.60 16.55
C GLU A 167 -5.38 7.85 15.22
N LEU A 168 -6.18 8.31 14.26
CA LEU A 168 -6.10 7.92 12.86
C LEU A 168 -6.11 9.17 12.00
N SER A 169 -5.06 9.37 11.22
CA SER A 169 -5.01 10.39 10.18
C SER A 169 -4.86 9.75 8.81
N ILE A 170 -5.76 10.08 7.88
CA ILE A 170 -5.65 9.66 6.49
C ILE A 170 -5.59 10.91 5.62
N SER A 171 -4.47 11.08 4.93
CA SER A 171 -4.26 12.17 3.98
C SER A 171 -3.90 11.61 2.61
N HIS A 172 -4.06 12.44 1.58
CA HIS A 172 -3.84 12.02 0.21
C HIS A 172 -3.27 13.13 -0.66
N GLU A 173 -2.60 12.71 -1.74
CA GLU A 173 -2.18 13.55 -2.85
C GLU A 173 -2.67 12.92 -4.16
N ALA A 174 -3.47 13.67 -4.92
CA ALA A 174 -3.94 13.24 -6.24
C ALA A 174 -3.18 14.01 -7.32
N THR A 175 -2.57 13.31 -8.26
CA THR A 175 -1.82 13.88 -9.38
C THR A 175 -2.32 13.34 -10.71
N TYR A 176 -2.05 14.10 -11.78
CA TYR A 176 -2.49 13.79 -13.14
C TYR A 176 -1.29 13.89 -14.08
N PRO A 177 -0.40 12.88 -14.08
CA PRO A 177 0.87 12.96 -14.79
C PRO A 177 0.71 13.00 -16.32
N SER A 178 -0.44 12.56 -16.83
CA SER A 178 -0.82 12.61 -18.25
C SER A 178 -2.34 12.71 -18.41
N PRO A 179 -2.86 12.96 -19.62
CA PRO A 179 -4.30 12.93 -19.87
C PRO A 179 -4.96 11.58 -19.54
N ARG A 180 -4.22 10.47 -19.63
CA ARG A 180 -4.70 9.10 -19.38
C ARG A 180 -4.64 8.67 -17.92
N VAL A 181 -3.83 9.29 -17.07
CA VAL A 181 -3.53 8.75 -15.75
C VAL A 181 -3.95 9.68 -14.62
N ALA A 182 -4.58 9.11 -13.60
CA ALA A 182 -4.72 9.73 -12.28
C ALA A 182 -3.99 8.86 -11.26
N SER A 183 -3.07 9.45 -10.48
CA SER A 183 -2.35 8.76 -9.40
C SER A 183 -2.81 9.32 -8.06
N ILE A 184 -3.04 8.46 -7.07
CA ILE A 184 -3.40 8.84 -5.71
C ILE A 184 -2.39 8.20 -4.76
N LEU A 185 -1.68 9.02 -4.00
CA LEU A 185 -0.84 8.60 -2.88
C LEU A 185 -1.60 8.85 -1.58
N TRP A 186 -1.60 7.88 -0.68
CA TRP A 186 -2.24 7.95 0.62
C TRP A 186 -1.19 7.81 1.72
N ASN A 187 -1.26 8.67 2.73
CA ASN A 187 -0.55 8.49 3.99
C ASN A 187 -1.57 8.17 5.08
N ILE A 188 -1.48 6.95 5.62
CA ILE A 188 -2.37 6.43 6.65
C ILE A 188 -1.54 6.35 7.92
N TRP A 189 -1.69 7.33 8.78
CA TRP A 189 -1.01 7.38 10.06
C TRP A 189 -1.96 6.93 11.17
N SER A 190 -1.50 6.09 12.08
CA SER A 190 -2.27 5.67 13.24
C SER A 190 -1.43 5.64 14.51
N PHE A 191 -2.04 5.97 15.65
CA PHE A 191 -1.42 5.83 16.96
C PHE A 191 -2.34 5.04 17.88
N THR A 192 -1.88 3.87 18.28
CA THR A 192 -2.59 2.95 19.17
C THR A 192 -1.85 2.75 20.49
N GLY A 193 -1.08 3.76 20.92
CA GLY A 193 -0.12 3.67 22.03
C GLY A 193 1.27 3.20 21.60
N GLY A 194 2.22 3.18 22.56
CA GLY A 194 3.62 2.83 22.32
C GLY A 194 4.54 4.05 22.17
N ALA A 195 5.74 3.84 21.61
CA ALA A 195 6.76 4.89 21.51
C ALA A 195 6.49 5.91 20.38
N HIS A 196 5.81 5.50 19.31
CA HIS A 196 5.45 6.34 18.16
C HIS A 196 4.26 5.72 17.40
N GLY A 197 3.63 6.50 16.52
CA GLY A 197 2.59 6.00 15.61
C GLY A 197 3.14 5.14 14.46
N MET A 198 2.26 4.49 13.71
CA MET A 198 2.55 3.74 12.50
C MET A 198 2.16 4.56 11.27
N LEU A 199 2.93 4.46 10.19
CA LEU A 199 2.61 5.07 8.91
C LEU A 199 2.61 3.98 7.83
N ASP A 200 1.46 3.82 7.17
CA ASP A 200 1.32 3.03 5.94
C ASP A 200 1.16 3.97 4.74
N ILE A 201 1.94 3.70 3.68
CA ILE A 201 1.88 4.46 2.44
C ILE A 201 1.25 3.59 1.36
N VAL A 202 0.16 4.06 0.77
CA VAL A 202 -0.54 3.35 -0.31
C VAL A 202 -0.53 4.20 -1.55
N ALA A 203 -0.33 3.58 -2.71
CA ALA A 203 -0.39 4.28 -3.99
C ALA A 203 -1.30 3.53 -4.95
N ASN A 204 -2.14 4.28 -5.65
CA ASN A 204 -3.06 3.75 -6.65
C ASN A 204 -2.94 4.59 -7.92
N ASN A 205 -2.82 3.92 -9.07
CA ASN A 205 -2.81 4.56 -10.37
C ASN A 205 -4.05 4.09 -11.14
N TYR A 206 -4.69 4.99 -11.87
CA TYR A 206 -5.94 4.71 -12.57
C TYR A 206 -5.88 5.22 -14.01
N ASP A 207 -6.45 4.44 -14.94
CA ASP A 207 -6.75 4.92 -16.29
C ASP A 207 -7.99 5.81 -16.21
N ARG A 208 -7.86 7.09 -16.56
CA ARG A 208 -8.94 8.09 -16.50
C ARG A 208 -10.04 7.83 -17.52
N SER A 209 -9.76 7.10 -18.60
CA SER A 209 -10.76 6.76 -19.62
C SER A 209 -11.71 5.66 -19.16
N THR A 210 -11.26 4.75 -18.30
CA THR A 210 -12.03 3.59 -17.87
C THR A 210 -12.35 3.57 -16.37
N GLY A 211 -11.61 4.33 -15.58
CA GLY A 211 -11.63 4.32 -14.12
C GLY A 211 -11.05 3.05 -13.48
N TYR A 212 -10.42 2.15 -14.26
CA TYR A 212 -9.80 0.94 -13.69
C TYR A 212 -8.38 1.21 -13.17
N PRO A 213 -7.93 0.47 -12.14
CA PRO A 213 -6.55 0.52 -11.69
C PRO A 213 -5.56 0.12 -12.80
N LEU A 214 -4.44 0.82 -12.86
CA LEU A 214 -3.27 0.51 -13.67
C LEU A 214 -2.28 -0.30 -12.85
N LEU A 215 -2.00 -1.51 -13.31
CA LEU A 215 -1.00 -2.42 -12.74
C LEU A 215 0.31 -2.33 -13.54
N LEU A 216 1.38 -2.93 -13.02
CA LEU A 216 2.67 -2.93 -13.72
C LEU A 216 2.58 -3.59 -15.10
N GLU A 217 1.77 -4.64 -15.25
CA GLU A 217 1.54 -5.29 -16.55
C GLU A 217 0.78 -4.42 -17.57
N ASP A 218 0.07 -3.38 -17.12
CA ASP A 218 -0.58 -2.44 -18.02
C ASP A 218 0.45 -1.36 -18.46
N LEU A 219 1.33 -0.94 -17.54
CA LEU A 219 2.31 0.13 -17.75
C LEU A 219 3.54 -0.29 -18.54
N PHE A 220 3.96 -1.56 -18.46
CA PHE A 220 5.17 -2.07 -19.09
C PHE A 220 4.91 -3.38 -19.83
N VAL A 221 5.53 -3.54 -21.00
CA VAL A 221 5.46 -4.81 -21.75
C VAL A 221 6.24 -5.91 -21.02
N ASP A 222 7.30 -5.56 -20.29
CA ASP A 222 8.11 -6.48 -19.48
C ASP A 222 8.16 -6.00 -18.01
N PRO A 223 7.15 -6.33 -17.20
CA PRO A 223 7.05 -5.86 -15.81
C PRO A 223 8.16 -6.43 -14.91
N ASP A 224 8.62 -7.67 -15.17
CA ASP A 224 9.73 -8.26 -14.41
C ASP A 224 11.03 -7.47 -14.63
N LEU A 225 11.27 -7.03 -15.88
CA LEU A 225 12.40 -6.17 -16.19
C LEU A 225 12.25 -4.76 -15.58
N ALA A 226 11.04 -4.23 -15.51
CA ALA A 226 10.76 -2.96 -14.82
C ALA A 226 11.14 -3.06 -13.33
N VAL A 227 10.73 -4.13 -12.65
CA VAL A 227 11.09 -4.40 -11.24
C VAL A 227 12.61 -4.50 -11.06
N LEU A 228 13.33 -5.16 -11.97
CA LEU A 228 14.78 -5.20 -11.94
C LEU A 228 15.42 -3.81 -12.13
N GLN A 229 14.84 -2.96 -12.98
CA GLN A 229 15.31 -1.59 -13.20
C GLN A 229 15.01 -0.69 -11.98
N PHE A 230 13.84 -0.84 -11.34
CA PHE A 230 13.50 -0.17 -10.08
C PHE A 230 14.52 -0.50 -8.98
N SER A 231 14.86 -1.78 -8.81
CA SER A 231 15.89 -2.21 -7.85
C SER A 231 17.23 -1.54 -8.08
N LYS A 232 17.70 -1.49 -9.34
CA LYS A 232 18.97 -0.84 -9.70
C LYS A 232 18.95 0.66 -9.44
N ALA A 233 17.89 1.34 -9.86
CA ALA A 233 17.72 2.78 -9.67
C ALA A 233 17.64 3.13 -8.18
N ALA A 234 16.84 2.39 -7.41
CA ALA A 234 16.68 2.57 -5.97
C ALA A 234 18.02 2.41 -5.24
N ARG A 235 18.77 1.35 -5.50
CA ARG A 235 20.10 1.17 -4.89
C ARG A 235 21.08 2.27 -5.27
N ARG A 236 21.06 2.72 -6.52
CA ARG A 236 21.93 3.81 -6.98
C ARG A 236 21.62 5.11 -6.23
N VAL A 237 20.34 5.48 -6.13
CA VAL A 237 19.91 6.74 -5.51
C VAL A 237 20.05 6.71 -3.99
N LEU A 238 19.66 5.60 -3.34
CA LEU A 238 19.61 5.49 -1.89
C LEU A 238 20.97 5.13 -1.25
N ALA A 239 21.96 4.67 -2.02
CA ALA A 239 23.31 4.44 -1.52
C ALA A 239 24.15 5.73 -1.44
N GLU A 240 23.65 6.85 -1.97
CA GLU A 240 24.31 8.14 -1.84
C GLU A 240 24.27 8.58 -0.35
N PRO A 241 25.40 9.01 0.24
CA PRO A 241 25.40 9.49 1.62
C PRO A 241 24.42 10.65 1.80
N ASP A 242 23.65 10.63 2.89
CA ASP A 242 22.78 11.75 3.24
C ASP A 242 23.64 12.90 3.79
N GLU A 243 23.91 13.90 2.93
CA GLU A 243 24.65 15.11 3.31
C GLU A 243 23.96 15.92 4.44
N GLY A 244 22.68 15.65 4.73
CA GLY A 244 21.90 16.27 5.79
C GLY A 244 21.88 15.52 7.14
N SER A 245 22.43 14.31 7.21
CA SER A 245 22.48 13.52 8.44
C SER A 245 23.58 14.04 9.39
N GLU A 246 23.27 14.18 10.69
CA GLU A 246 24.21 14.75 11.69
C GLU A 246 25.51 13.93 11.81
N ASP A 247 25.48 12.65 11.48
CA ASP A 247 26.62 11.73 11.49
C ASP A 247 27.14 11.36 10.09
N GLY A 248 26.53 11.90 9.02
CA GLY A 248 26.85 11.53 7.64
C GLY A 248 26.56 10.05 7.34
N ALA A 249 25.82 9.36 8.20
CA ALA A 249 25.53 7.94 8.05
C ALA A 249 24.44 7.78 6.98
N GLY A 250 24.82 7.16 5.86
CA GLY A 250 23.88 6.72 4.85
C GLY A 250 22.95 5.62 5.38
N ILE A 251 22.03 5.20 4.51
CA ILE A 251 21.13 4.11 4.79
C ILE A 251 21.92 2.81 5.11
N PRO A 252 21.56 2.05 6.16
CA PRO A 252 22.24 0.79 6.47
C PRO A 252 22.17 -0.20 5.29
N ASP A 253 23.32 -0.73 4.87
CA ASP A 253 23.45 -1.63 3.72
C ASP A 253 22.48 -2.82 3.76
N GLU A 254 22.27 -3.43 4.93
CA GLU A 254 21.36 -4.58 5.08
C GLU A 254 19.90 -4.20 4.77
N MET A 255 19.44 -3.05 5.28
CA MET A 255 18.09 -2.55 5.01
C MET A 255 17.94 -2.17 3.55
N LEU A 256 18.93 -1.47 3.00
CA LEU A 256 18.93 -1.09 1.59
C LEU A 256 18.85 -2.34 0.69
N MET A 257 19.71 -3.34 0.92
CA MET A 257 19.76 -4.53 0.07
C MET A 257 18.47 -5.34 0.12
N ALA A 258 17.93 -5.58 1.33
CA ALA A 258 16.69 -6.33 1.53
C ALA A 258 15.47 -5.58 0.98
N GLY A 259 15.33 -4.29 1.30
CA GLY A 259 14.20 -3.45 0.89
C GLY A 259 14.16 -3.13 -0.60
N THR A 260 15.25 -3.40 -1.34
CA THR A 260 15.37 -3.19 -2.78
C THR A 260 15.67 -4.48 -3.56
N GLU A 261 15.46 -5.67 -2.99
CA GLU A 261 15.48 -6.90 -3.79
C GLU A 261 14.49 -6.79 -4.96
N PRO A 262 14.84 -7.29 -6.17
CA PRO A 262 14.01 -7.18 -7.38
C PRO A 262 12.81 -8.14 -7.34
N VAL A 263 11.97 -7.97 -6.32
CA VAL A 263 10.68 -8.63 -6.15
C VAL A 263 9.59 -7.57 -6.18
N GLU A 264 8.48 -7.86 -6.85
CA GLU A 264 7.40 -6.89 -7.07
C GLU A 264 6.87 -6.28 -5.76
N ASP A 265 6.77 -7.09 -4.70
CA ASP A 265 6.32 -6.67 -3.37
C ASP A 265 7.17 -5.55 -2.75
N ASN A 266 8.42 -5.36 -3.17
CA ASN A 266 9.26 -4.25 -2.70
C ASN A 266 8.95 -2.92 -3.42
N PHE A 267 8.32 -2.97 -4.59
CA PHE A 267 8.06 -1.81 -5.46
C PHE A 267 6.58 -1.57 -5.75
N ARG A 268 5.69 -2.21 -4.99
CA ARG A 268 4.22 -2.09 -5.12
C ARG A 268 3.67 -0.68 -4.84
N THR A 269 4.37 0.14 -4.07
CA THR A 269 3.92 1.49 -3.72
C THR A 269 4.61 2.48 -4.64
N PHE A 270 3.95 2.78 -5.76
CA PHE A 270 4.46 3.71 -6.75
C PHE A 270 3.34 4.58 -7.33
N ILE A 271 3.70 5.80 -7.72
CA ILE A 271 2.83 6.65 -8.54
C ILE A 271 3.47 6.88 -9.92
N VAL A 272 2.63 6.99 -10.95
CA VAL A 272 3.07 7.50 -12.24
C VAL A 272 3.38 9.00 -12.09
N ILE A 273 4.51 9.43 -12.65
CA ILE A 273 4.92 10.83 -12.77
C ILE A 273 5.18 11.15 -14.25
N PRO A 274 5.17 12.43 -14.69
CA PRO A 274 5.31 12.77 -16.10
C PRO A 274 6.59 12.22 -16.76
N SER A 275 7.68 12.06 -15.99
CA SER A 275 8.97 11.58 -16.47
C SER A 275 9.23 10.08 -16.23
N GLY A 276 8.26 9.33 -15.68
CA GLY A 276 8.43 7.90 -15.35
C GLY A 276 7.60 7.46 -14.15
N ILE A 277 8.26 6.84 -13.17
CA ILE A 277 7.64 6.30 -11.96
C ILE A 277 8.32 6.90 -10.72
N ARG A 278 7.54 7.28 -9.71
CA ARG A 278 8.05 7.56 -8.35
C ARG A 278 7.73 6.38 -7.45
N LEU A 279 8.77 5.75 -6.92
CA LEU A 279 8.72 4.70 -5.92
C LEU A 279 8.63 5.33 -4.54
N HIS A 280 7.80 4.75 -3.67
CA HIS A 280 7.70 5.10 -2.26
C HIS A 280 8.01 3.86 -1.42
N PHE A 281 8.94 3.99 -0.48
CA PHE A 281 9.31 2.90 0.41
C PHE A 281 8.62 3.09 1.76
N GLN A 282 8.08 2.00 2.32
CA GLN A 282 7.47 2.03 3.65
C GLN A 282 8.53 2.41 4.70
N PRO A 283 8.12 3.01 5.83
CA PRO A 283 9.02 3.12 6.98
C PRO A 283 9.62 1.75 7.34
N TYR A 284 10.89 1.74 7.73
CA TYR A 284 11.68 0.52 8.00
C TYR A 284 11.95 -0.41 6.81
N GLN A 285 11.45 -0.14 5.60
CA GLN A 285 11.73 -1.00 4.46
C GLN A 285 13.18 -0.87 3.99
N VAL A 286 13.61 0.35 3.70
CA VAL A 286 14.97 0.64 3.23
C VAL A 286 15.78 1.41 4.25
N ALA A 287 15.16 2.17 5.14
CA ALA A 287 15.84 3.03 6.13
C ALA A 287 15.14 3.01 7.50
N PRO A 288 15.83 3.34 8.60
CA PRO A 288 15.22 3.46 9.93
C PRO A 288 14.09 4.50 9.97
N TRP A 289 13.17 4.38 10.94
CA TRP A 289 12.05 5.31 11.11
C TRP A 289 12.46 6.80 11.20
N ALA A 290 13.58 7.08 11.86
CA ALA A 290 14.07 8.45 12.03
C ALA A 290 14.41 9.14 10.70
N ALA A 291 14.74 8.39 9.65
CA ALA A 291 14.98 8.92 8.30
C ALA A 291 13.68 9.28 7.57
N GLY A 292 12.52 8.88 8.10
CA GLY A 292 11.23 9.00 7.43
C GLY A 292 11.10 8.11 6.19
N PRO A 293 9.94 8.17 5.51
CA PRO A 293 9.74 7.46 4.25
C PRO A 293 10.71 7.92 3.17
N GLN A 294 11.23 6.97 2.39
CA GLN A 294 12.14 7.24 1.28
C GLN A 294 11.40 7.20 -0.05
N THR A 295 11.84 8.01 -1.02
CA THR A 295 11.28 8.04 -2.37
C THR A 295 12.38 8.01 -3.41
N VAL A 296 12.10 7.40 -4.57
CA VAL A 296 13.03 7.34 -5.71
C VAL A 296 12.25 7.56 -6.99
N ASP A 297 12.68 8.54 -7.78
CA ASP A 297 12.18 8.75 -9.13
C ASP A 297 13.01 7.91 -10.10
N VAL A 298 12.33 7.13 -10.94
CA VAL A 298 12.93 6.32 -12.00
C VAL A 298 12.42 6.82 -13.34
N SER A 299 13.34 7.30 -14.17
CA SER A 299 13.01 7.92 -15.45
C SER A 299 12.55 6.90 -16.50
N LEU A 300 11.78 7.35 -17.50
CA LEU A 300 11.43 6.54 -18.67
C LEU A 300 12.67 6.03 -19.44
N ASP A 301 13.76 6.82 -19.46
CA ASP A 301 15.03 6.42 -20.06
C ASP A 301 15.65 5.23 -19.30
N GLU A 302 15.64 5.28 -17.96
CA GLU A 302 16.08 4.15 -17.13
C GLU A 302 15.19 2.92 -17.28
N LEU A 303 13.92 3.10 -17.69
CA LEU A 303 12.91 2.05 -17.87
C LEU A 303 12.76 1.57 -19.32
N GLN A 304 13.52 2.11 -20.27
CA GLN A 304 13.33 1.85 -21.70
C GLN A 304 13.38 0.34 -22.04
N ALA A 305 14.24 -0.42 -21.35
CA ALA A 305 14.36 -1.86 -21.59
C ALA A 305 13.08 -2.64 -21.24
N ALA A 306 12.33 -2.21 -20.22
CA ALA A 306 11.02 -2.77 -19.86
C ALA A 306 9.89 -2.36 -20.84
N LYS A 307 10.19 -1.49 -21.80
CA LYS A 307 9.28 -1.00 -22.85
C LYS A 307 8.00 -0.41 -22.23
N PRO A 308 8.08 0.79 -21.64
CA PRO A 308 6.91 1.49 -21.11
C PRO A 308 5.86 1.67 -22.22
N ASN A 309 4.58 1.48 -21.87
CA ASN A 309 3.49 1.77 -22.80
C ASN A 309 3.33 3.31 -22.92
N PRO A 310 3.63 3.91 -24.10
CA PRO A 310 3.64 5.35 -24.25
C PRO A 310 2.27 6.01 -24.02
N GLU A 311 1.18 5.27 -24.18
CA GLU A 311 -0.19 5.73 -23.94
C GLU A 311 -0.40 6.39 -22.56
N PHE A 312 0.36 5.98 -21.55
CA PHE A 312 0.22 6.49 -20.18
C PHE A 312 1.11 7.69 -19.86
N TRP A 313 2.06 8.05 -20.74
CA TRP A 313 2.98 9.18 -20.56
C TRP A 313 2.90 10.23 -21.67
N ASP A 314 2.34 9.90 -22.83
CA ASP A 314 2.19 10.82 -23.94
C ASP A 314 1.15 11.91 -23.62
N ALA A 315 1.55 13.17 -23.79
CA ALA A 315 0.66 14.31 -23.65
C ALA A 315 -0.42 14.39 -24.74
N GLU A 316 -0.25 13.63 -25.84
CA GLU A 316 -1.09 13.69 -27.04
C GLU A 316 -1.91 12.41 -27.30
N ALA A 317 -1.81 11.37 -26.46
CA ALA A 317 -2.53 10.11 -26.72
C ALA A 317 -4.05 10.35 -26.78
N PRO A 318 -4.71 10.16 -27.95
CA PRO A 318 -6.13 10.36 -28.07
C PRO A 318 -6.89 9.29 -27.28
N ALA A 319 -8.03 9.69 -26.69
CA ALA A 319 -8.97 8.77 -26.10
C ALA A 319 -9.54 7.84 -27.18
N GLY A 320 -8.98 6.63 -27.30
CA GLY A 320 -9.53 5.51 -28.03
C GLY A 320 -9.39 5.58 -29.56
N GLU A 321 -8.35 4.93 -30.08
CA GLU A 321 -8.46 4.31 -31.40
C GLU A 321 -8.66 2.81 -31.19
N THR A 322 -9.91 2.36 -31.28
CA THR A 322 -10.25 0.94 -31.32
C THR A 322 -9.57 0.34 -32.55
N SER A 323 -8.50 -0.44 -32.34
CA SER A 323 -7.96 -1.30 -33.38
C SER A 323 -9.01 -2.36 -33.71
N LYS A 324 -9.60 -2.22 -34.89
CA LYS A 324 -10.50 -3.21 -35.48
C LYS A 324 -9.68 -4.08 -36.44
N PRO A 325 -9.75 -5.41 -36.39
CA PRO A 325 -9.49 -6.22 -37.58
C PRO A 325 -10.63 -6.09 -38.60
#